data_AF-A0A5C5RBM3-F1
#
_entry.id   AF-A0A5C5RBM3-F1
#
_cell.length_a   1.000
_cell.length_b   1.000
_cell.length_c   1.000
_cell.angle_alpha   90.00
_cell.angle_beta   90.00
_cell.angle_gamma   90.00
#
_symmetry.space_group_name_H-M   'P 1'
#
loop_
_entity.id
_entity.type
_entity.pdbx_description
1 polymer ?
#
loop_
_entity_poly.entity_id
_entity_poly.type
_entity_poly.pdbx_seq_one_letter_code
_entity_poly.pdbx_strand_id
1 'polypeptide(L)'
;MLTDDEDRQFTAADIAELLAVVVALGVLFWLLDPLNPWLKYPAILFGSVTVLAVWRGVRRVIAKRGGGRAGGIAPLRIVEDVPGEYSLILVAGGTPSDDAVVALGHEPNGYFWQAIAERILPEKTCPGVRFDVESGRFSAQSDRETLEVLGSEMARIVNDPARLRETVTAAEADGFVFDD
;
A
#
# COMPACT_ATOMS: atom_id res chain seq x y z
N MET A 1 0.85 -5.88 -26.69
CA MET A 1 1.79 -4.75 -26.52
C MET A 1 1.14 -3.49 -27.06
N LEU A 2 0.24 -2.92 -26.27
CA LEU A 2 -0.20 -1.52 -26.24
C LEU A 2 -0.81 -1.34 -24.83
N THR A 3 -0.54 -0.20 -24.23
CA THR A 3 -0.67 0.16 -22.82
C THR A 3 -2.09 0.13 -22.27
N ASP A 4 -2.30 -0.64 -21.20
CA ASP A 4 -3.53 -0.68 -20.40
C ASP A 4 -3.31 0.10 -19.07
N ASP A 5 -2.83 1.34 -19.21
CA ASP A 5 -2.45 2.23 -18.09
C ASP A 5 -3.12 3.61 -18.21
N GLU A 6 -4.29 3.69 -18.88
CA GLU A 6 -4.99 4.96 -19.13
C GLU A 6 -6.15 5.26 -18.15
N ASP A 7 -6.55 4.31 -17.29
CA ASP A 7 -7.70 4.49 -16.37
C ASP A 7 -7.32 4.67 -14.89
N ARG A 8 -6.06 5.02 -14.58
CA ARG A 8 -5.65 5.35 -13.21
C ARG A 8 -6.19 6.73 -12.83
N GLN A 9 -7.41 6.77 -12.27
CA GLN A 9 -7.97 8.00 -11.70
C GLN A 9 -7.04 8.51 -10.60
N PHE A 10 -6.47 9.70 -10.80
CA PHE A 10 -5.64 10.37 -9.80
C PHE A 10 -6.41 10.54 -8.50
N THR A 11 -5.91 9.94 -7.43
CA THR A 11 -6.52 10.10 -6.11
C THR A 11 -6.27 11.51 -5.59
N ALA A 12 -7.08 11.97 -4.64
CA ALA A 12 -6.85 13.26 -3.98
C ALA A 12 -5.45 13.36 -3.35
N ALA A 13 -4.85 12.22 -2.98
CA ALA A 13 -3.48 12.15 -2.49
C ALA A 13 -2.45 12.36 -3.62
N ASP A 14 -2.67 11.79 -4.81
CA ASP A 14 -1.79 11.98 -5.97
C ASP A 14 -1.83 13.44 -6.46
N ILE A 15 -3.00 14.07 -6.41
CA ILE A 15 -3.16 15.50 -6.73
C ILE A 15 -2.42 16.37 -5.71
N ALA A 16 -2.56 16.06 -4.41
CA ALA A 16 -1.84 16.78 -3.37
C ALA A 16 -0.31 16.60 -3.49
N GLU A 17 0.15 15.43 -3.91
CA GLU A 17 1.56 15.15 -4.19
C GLU A 17 2.09 15.97 -5.37
N LEU A 18 1.34 15.98 -6.48
CA LEU A 18 1.70 16.79 -7.65
C LEU A 18 1.81 18.27 -7.27
N LEU A 19 0.84 18.79 -6.51
CA LEU A 19 0.84 20.17 -6.04
C LEU A 19 2.02 20.49 -5.13
N ALA A 20 2.35 19.59 -4.18
CA ALA A 20 3.49 19.77 -3.29
C ALA A 20 4.82 19.80 -4.06
N VAL A 21 5.00 18.93 -5.05
CA VAL A 21 6.18 18.89 -5.91
C VAL A 21 6.27 20.16 -6.76
N VAL A 22 5.18 20.61 -7.37
CA VAL A 22 5.13 21.83 -8.17
C VAL A 22 5.48 23.06 -7.33
N VAL A 23 4.93 23.17 -6.11
CA VAL A 23 5.24 24.27 -5.18
C VAL A 23 6.72 24.22 -4.76
N ALA A 24 7.25 23.05 -4.41
CA ALA A 24 8.65 22.90 -4.01
C ALA A 24 9.62 23.26 -5.16
N LEU A 25 9.32 22.84 -6.39
CA LEU A 25 10.09 23.20 -7.58
C LEU A 25 9.99 24.70 -7.90
N GLY A 26 8.81 25.29 -7.74
CA GLY A 26 8.62 26.74 -7.92
C GLY A 26 9.42 27.57 -6.92
N VAL A 27 9.43 27.16 -5.65
CA VAL A 27 10.23 27.79 -4.59
C VAL A 27 11.72 27.63 -4.87
N LEU A 28 12.17 26.44 -5.27
CA LEU A 28 13.56 26.18 -5.65
C LEU A 28 13.99 27.04 -6.85
N PHE A 29 13.13 27.15 -7.87
CA PHE A 29 13.39 27.97 -9.05
C PHE A 29 13.52 29.46 -8.70
N TRP A 30 12.64 29.97 -7.82
CA TRP A 30 12.68 31.35 -7.33
C TRP A 30 13.93 31.64 -6.50
N LEU A 31 14.34 30.71 -5.63
CA LEU A 31 15.58 30.82 -4.84
C LEU A 31 16.85 30.85 -5.68
N LEU A 32 16.85 30.14 -6.81
CA LEU A 32 17.98 30.05 -7.72
C LEU A 32 17.94 31.12 -8.82
N ASP A 33 16.95 32.01 -8.81
CA ASP A 33 16.79 33.06 -9.80
C ASP A 33 17.99 34.03 -9.94
N PRO A 34 18.69 34.44 -8.86
CA PRO A 34 19.86 35.31 -8.99
C PRO A 34 21.13 34.60 -9.50
N LEU A 35 21.09 33.28 -9.73
CA LEU A 35 22.25 32.51 -10.18
C LEU A 35 22.37 32.50 -11.71
N ASN A 36 23.61 32.41 -12.19
CA ASN A 36 23.90 32.22 -13.60
C ASN A 36 23.23 30.93 -14.13
N PRO A 37 22.58 30.96 -15.32
CA PRO A 37 21.96 29.80 -15.95
C PRO A 37 22.79 28.50 -15.94
N TRP A 38 24.11 28.60 -16.13
CA TRP A 38 25.04 27.46 -16.11
C TRP A 38 25.16 26.76 -14.76
N LEU A 39 24.83 27.45 -13.66
CA LEU A 39 24.74 26.91 -12.30
C LEU A 39 23.30 26.59 -11.90
N LYS A 40 22.32 27.35 -12.42
CA LYS A 40 20.88 27.22 -12.12
C LYS A 40 20.32 25.87 -12.55
N TYR A 41 20.53 25.45 -13.80
CA TYR A 41 19.93 24.23 -14.32
C TYR A 41 20.47 22.93 -13.71
N PRO A 42 21.80 22.78 -13.50
CA PRO A 42 22.32 21.63 -12.74
C PRO A 42 21.79 21.59 -11.30
N ALA A 43 21.71 22.75 -10.62
CA ALA A 43 21.18 22.82 -9.26
C ALA A 43 19.70 22.44 -9.16
N ILE A 44 18.88 22.75 -10.17
CA ILE A 44 17.48 22.31 -10.24
C ILE A 44 17.40 20.78 -10.41
N LEU A 45 18.25 20.18 -11.25
CA LEU A 45 18.27 18.73 -11.47
C LEU A 45 18.69 17.95 -10.21
N PHE A 46 19.75 18.39 -9.53
CA PHE A 46 20.17 17.76 -8.28
C PHE A 46 19.22 18.08 -7.10
N GLY A 47 18.67 19.28 -7.09
CA GLY A 47 17.69 19.71 -6.09
C GLY A 47 16.39 18.92 -6.16
N SER A 48 15.89 18.61 -7.35
CA SER A 48 14.67 17.82 -7.52
C SER A 48 14.82 16.37 -7.04
N VAL A 49 15.95 15.72 -7.30
CA VAL A 49 16.27 14.39 -6.74
C VAL A 49 16.35 14.44 -5.22
N THR A 50 16.96 15.50 -4.66
CA THR A 50 17.08 15.69 -3.22
C THR A 50 15.71 15.93 -2.57
N VAL A 51 14.86 16.77 -3.17
CA VAL A 51 13.48 17.02 -2.73
C VAL A 51 12.66 15.73 -2.75
N LEU A 52 12.78 14.92 -3.80
CA LEU A 52 12.11 13.62 -3.90
C LEU A 52 12.59 12.63 -2.83
N ALA A 53 13.91 12.57 -2.57
CA ALA A 53 14.47 11.72 -1.53
C ALA A 53 14.03 12.15 -0.12
N VAL A 54 14.04 13.46 0.15
CA VAL A 54 13.58 14.05 1.41
C VAL A 54 12.08 13.83 1.59
N TRP A 55 11.26 14.06 0.56
CA TRP A 55 9.82 13.81 0.60
C TRP A 55 9.51 12.33 0.89
N ARG A 56 10.20 11.39 0.21
CA ARG A 56 10.09 9.95 0.50
C ARG A 56 10.47 9.61 1.95
N GLY A 57 11.51 10.24 2.49
CA GLY A 57 11.91 10.09 3.90
C GLY A 57 10.87 10.65 4.88
N VAL A 58 10.35 11.85 4.61
CA VAL A 58 9.32 12.52 5.41
C VAL A 58 8.02 11.71 5.41
N ARG A 59 7.61 11.14 4.27
CA ARG A 59 6.45 10.23 4.19
C ARG A 59 6.59 9.04 5.15
N ARG A 60 7.76 8.38 5.18
CA ARG A 60 8.03 7.29 6.14
C ARG A 60 7.92 7.76 7.59
N VAL A 61 8.38 8.97 7.90
CA VAL A 61 8.33 9.53 9.26
C VAL A 61 6.91 9.96 9.66
N ILE A 62 6.14 10.55 8.74
CA ILE A 62 4.73 10.93 8.98
C ILE A 62 3.87 9.68 9.16
N ALA A 63 4.08 8.63 8.35
CA ALA A 63 3.44 7.33 8.55
C ALA A 63 3.78 6.73 9.93
N LYS A 64 5.04 6.87 10.39
CA LYS A 64 5.48 6.42 11.71
C LYS A 64 4.93 7.25 12.87
N ARG A 65 4.56 8.52 12.66
CA ARG A 65 4.02 9.43 13.68
C ARG A 65 2.49 9.47 13.74
N GLY A 66 1.79 8.98 12.71
CA GLY A 66 0.33 8.84 12.68
C GLY A 66 -0.23 7.68 13.50
N GLY A 67 0.61 6.87 14.15
CA GLY A 67 0.22 5.71 14.96
C GLY A 67 -0.45 6.03 16.31
N GLY A 68 -1.20 7.13 16.40
CA GLY A 68 -1.82 7.61 17.61
C GLY A 68 -3.24 8.12 17.36
N ARG A 69 -4.21 7.20 17.46
CA ARG A 69 -5.67 7.40 17.48
C ARG A 69 -6.33 7.77 16.14
N ALA A 70 -7.18 6.82 15.68
CA ALA A 70 -8.09 6.82 14.53
C ALA A 70 -7.45 6.56 13.14
N GLY A 71 -7.76 5.41 12.51
CA GLY A 71 -7.55 5.20 11.06
C GLY A 71 -6.69 4.02 10.61
N GLY A 72 -6.63 2.91 11.36
CA GLY A 72 -5.93 1.67 10.97
C GLY A 72 -6.63 0.88 9.87
N ILE A 73 -6.90 1.51 8.73
CA ILE A 73 -7.55 0.89 7.58
C ILE A 73 -6.72 1.09 6.30
N ALA A 74 -5.99 2.18 6.08
CA ALA A 74 -5.09 2.25 4.91
C ALA A 74 -3.98 1.18 5.07
N PRO A 75 -3.81 0.20 4.16
CA PRO A 75 -4.25 0.15 2.75
C PRO A 75 -5.51 -0.71 2.39
N LEU A 76 -6.17 -1.34 3.36
CA LEU A 76 -7.44 -2.06 3.18
C LEU A 76 -8.64 -1.11 3.11
N ARG A 77 -9.74 -1.47 2.46
CA ARG A 77 -10.99 -0.67 2.47
C ARG A 77 -12.18 -1.59 2.39
N ILE A 78 -13.22 -1.30 3.16
CA ILE A 78 -14.53 -1.94 2.99
C ILE A 78 -15.35 -1.06 2.06
N VAL A 79 -15.86 -1.65 0.99
CA VAL A 79 -16.72 -1.04 0.00
C VAL A 79 -18.05 -1.78 0.00
N GLU A 80 -19.15 -1.06 -0.18
CA GLU A 80 -20.46 -1.65 -0.45
C GLU A 80 -20.67 -1.64 -1.96
N ASP A 81 -20.80 -2.82 -2.57
CA ASP A 81 -20.92 -2.97 -4.02
C ASP A 81 -22.38 -2.80 -4.45
N VAL A 82 -23.28 -3.49 -3.75
CA VAL A 82 -24.73 -3.34 -3.80
C VAL A 82 -25.28 -3.32 -2.37
N PRO A 83 -26.48 -2.76 -2.12
CA PRO A 83 -27.02 -2.67 -0.77
C PRO A 83 -27.03 -4.03 -0.05
N GLY A 84 -26.23 -4.15 1.02
CA GLY A 84 -26.09 -5.38 1.80
C GLY A 84 -24.99 -6.35 1.36
N GLU A 85 -24.26 -6.07 0.27
CA GLU A 85 -23.07 -6.82 -0.14
C GLU A 85 -21.81 -5.95 0.02
N TYR A 86 -20.86 -6.45 0.79
CA TYR A 86 -19.64 -5.74 1.12
C TYR A 86 -18.42 -6.49 0.58
N SER A 87 -17.42 -5.73 0.16
CA SER A 87 -16.11 -6.21 -0.26
C SER A 87 -15.00 -5.53 0.53
N LEU A 88 -14.06 -6.31 1.05
CA LEU A 88 -12.81 -5.83 1.62
C LEU A 88 -11.74 -5.87 0.53
N ILE A 89 -11.18 -4.71 0.20
CA ILE A 89 -10.26 -4.53 -0.92
C ILE A 89 -8.89 -4.10 -0.40
N LEU A 90 -7.83 -4.73 -0.92
CA LEU A 90 -6.44 -4.31 -0.78
C LEU A 90 -5.82 -4.22 -2.17
N VAL A 91 -5.22 -3.05 -2.47
CA VAL A 91 -4.41 -2.89 -3.69
C VAL A 91 -3.01 -3.40 -3.39
N ALA A 92 -2.56 -4.38 -4.18
CA ALA A 92 -1.25 -5.00 -4.05
C ALA A 92 -0.14 -4.16 -4.73
N GLY A 93 1.12 -4.38 -4.37
CA GLY A 93 2.26 -3.64 -4.95
C GLY A 93 2.44 -2.18 -4.47
N GLY A 94 1.88 -1.82 -3.32
CA GLY A 94 2.17 -0.56 -2.64
C GLY A 94 1.99 -0.59 -1.12
N THR A 95 2.01 -1.77 -0.50
CA THR A 95 1.78 -1.92 0.94
C THR A 95 3.06 -1.68 1.75
N PRO A 96 2.95 -1.28 3.03
CA PRO A 96 4.12 -1.12 3.90
C PRO A 96 4.98 -2.38 4.06
N SER A 97 4.43 -3.56 3.79
CA SER A 97 5.10 -4.83 3.99
C SER A 97 5.59 -5.49 2.70
N ASP A 98 5.39 -4.88 1.53
CA ASP A 98 5.79 -5.47 0.24
C ASP A 98 7.29 -5.78 0.17
N ASP A 99 8.15 -4.90 0.69
CA ASP A 99 9.60 -5.16 0.75
C ASP A 99 9.93 -6.41 1.58
N ALA A 100 9.11 -6.71 2.60
CA ALA A 100 9.27 -7.92 3.41
C ALA A 100 8.74 -9.17 2.71
N VAL A 101 7.65 -9.06 1.94
CA VAL A 101 7.16 -10.14 1.06
C VAL A 101 8.26 -10.54 0.08
N VAL A 102 8.83 -9.58 -0.65
CA VAL A 102 9.92 -9.82 -1.62
C VAL A 102 11.15 -10.38 -0.94
N ALA A 103 11.51 -9.90 0.25
CA ALA A 103 12.66 -10.42 1.00
C ALA A 103 12.50 -11.88 1.44
N LEU A 104 11.27 -12.39 1.52
CA LEU A 104 10.94 -13.78 1.80
C LEU A 104 10.88 -14.65 0.53
N GLY A 105 11.07 -14.06 -0.66
CA GLY A 105 11.03 -14.76 -1.93
C GLY A 105 9.63 -14.85 -2.57
N HIS A 106 8.67 -14.12 -2.02
CA HIS A 106 7.27 -14.08 -2.44
C HIS A 106 6.96 -12.85 -3.31
N GLU A 107 5.92 -12.90 -4.12
CA GLU A 107 5.40 -11.78 -4.90
C GLU A 107 4.29 -11.04 -4.12
N PRO A 108 4.37 -9.71 -3.90
CA PRO A 108 3.35 -8.96 -3.16
C PRO A 108 2.11 -8.68 -4.01
N ASN A 109 1.39 -9.74 -4.38
CA ASN A 109 0.20 -9.72 -5.23
C ASN A 109 -1.08 -10.13 -4.47
N GLY A 110 -2.24 -10.09 -5.13
CA GLY A 110 -3.52 -10.42 -4.48
C GLY A 110 -3.62 -11.87 -3.99
N TYR A 111 -2.99 -12.83 -4.69
CA TYR A 111 -2.97 -14.24 -4.30
C TYR A 111 -2.16 -14.46 -3.01
N PHE A 112 -1.00 -13.81 -2.89
CA PHE A 112 -0.23 -13.79 -1.65
C PHE A 112 -1.08 -13.28 -0.47
N TRP A 113 -1.79 -12.17 -0.66
CA TRP A 113 -2.62 -11.60 0.40
C TRP A 113 -3.85 -12.46 0.73
N GLN A 114 -4.39 -13.24 -0.22
CA GLN A 114 -5.40 -14.26 0.08
C GLN A 114 -4.84 -15.36 0.97
N ALA A 115 -3.67 -15.90 0.63
CA ALA A 115 -3.03 -16.93 1.46
C ALA A 115 -2.79 -16.44 2.90
N ILE A 116 -2.38 -15.17 3.07
CA ILE A 116 -2.29 -14.55 4.40
C ILE A 116 -3.65 -14.49 5.10
N ALA A 117 -4.72 -14.09 4.39
CA ALA A 117 -6.07 -14.03 4.95
C ALA A 117 -6.58 -15.41 5.41
N GLU A 118 -6.38 -16.45 4.61
CA GLU A 118 -6.73 -17.83 4.94
C GLU A 118 -5.93 -18.35 6.15
N ARG A 119 -4.67 -17.92 6.27
CA ARG A 119 -3.81 -18.32 7.39
C ARG A 119 -4.22 -17.72 8.71
N ILE A 120 -4.65 -16.45 8.71
CA ILE A 120 -4.95 -15.70 9.94
C ILE A 120 -6.40 -15.92 10.41
N LEU A 121 -7.29 -16.25 9.49
CA LEU A 121 -8.69 -16.55 9.78
C LEU A 121 -9.02 -17.95 9.26
N PRO A 122 -8.77 -19.00 10.08
CA PRO A 122 -9.20 -20.33 9.72
C PRO A 122 -10.71 -20.32 9.46
N GLU A 123 -11.16 -21.09 8.48
CA GLU A 123 -12.54 -21.17 7.99
C GLU A 123 -13.60 -21.33 9.11
N LYS A 124 -13.20 -21.89 10.25
CA LYS A 124 -14.04 -22.05 11.46
C LYS A 124 -14.40 -20.73 12.15
N THR A 125 -13.63 -19.66 11.92
CA THR A 125 -13.78 -18.36 12.60
C THR A 125 -14.60 -17.38 11.78
N CYS A 126 -14.60 -17.49 10.45
CA CYS A 126 -15.37 -16.64 9.54
C CYS A 126 -15.95 -17.46 8.37
N PRO A 127 -16.98 -18.28 8.61
CA PRO A 127 -17.64 -19.03 7.54
C PRO A 127 -18.31 -18.08 6.56
N GLY A 128 -18.10 -18.29 5.25
CA GLY A 128 -18.80 -17.57 4.19
C GLY A 128 -18.02 -16.42 3.54
N VAL A 129 -16.75 -16.22 3.90
CA VAL A 129 -15.87 -15.30 3.16
C VAL A 129 -15.58 -15.89 1.77
N ARG A 130 -15.91 -15.14 0.72
CA ARG A 130 -15.57 -15.50 -0.67
C ARG A 130 -14.43 -14.61 -1.16
N PHE A 131 -13.36 -15.22 -1.67
CA PHE A 131 -12.24 -14.49 -2.26
C PHE A 131 -12.45 -14.28 -3.77
N ASP A 132 -12.13 -13.08 -4.23
CA ASP A 132 -12.15 -12.66 -5.63
C ASP A 132 -10.85 -11.92 -5.93
N VAL A 133 -9.76 -12.67 -6.03
CA VAL A 133 -8.40 -12.11 -6.13
C VAL A 133 -7.89 -12.02 -7.56
N GLU A 134 -7.05 -11.02 -7.77
CA GLU A 134 -6.33 -10.74 -8.99
C GLU A 134 -4.89 -10.37 -8.61
N SER A 135 -3.93 -10.46 -9.53
CA SER A 135 -2.53 -10.12 -9.21
C SER A 135 -2.38 -8.73 -8.59
N GLY A 136 -3.11 -7.72 -9.08
CA GLY A 136 -3.07 -6.36 -8.55
C GLY A 136 -3.95 -6.10 -7.32
N ARG A 137 -4.81 -7.05 -6.92
CA ARG A 137 -5.90 -6.78 -5.97
C ARG A 137 -6.29 -8.02 -5.18
N PHE A 138 -6.26 -7.90 -3.87
CA PHE A 138 -6.99 -8.80 -2.98
C PHE A 138 -8.41 -8.28 -2.77
N SER A 139 -9.39 -9.18 -2.86
CA SER A 139 -10.79 -8.91 -2.54
C SER A 139 -11.40 -10.06 -1.75
N ALA A 140 -12.17 -9.72 -0.72
CA ALA A 140 -12.94 -10.67 0.06
C ALA A 140 -14.38 -10.15 0.27
N GLN A 141 -15.37 -10.98 0.02
CA GLN A 141 -16.79 -10.67 0.15
C GLN A 141 -17.38 -11.41 1.35
N SER A 142 -18.12 -10.68 2.20
CA SER A 142 -18.92 -11.23 3.31
C SER A 142 -19.89 -10.17 3.82
N ASP A 143 -20.62 -10.46 4.89
CA ASP A 143 -21.25 -9.44 5.71
C ASP A 143 -20.21 -8.46 6.29
N ARG A 144 -20.67 -7.25 6.62
CA ARG A 144 -19.82 -6.16 7.07
C ARG A 144 -19.06 -6.49 8.36
N GLU A 145 -19.67 -7.16 9.32
CA GLU A 145 -19.04 -7.47 10.61
C GLU A 145 -17.86 -8.41 10.42
N THR A 146 -18.05 -9.47 9.62
CA THR A 146 -16.97 -10.38 9.24
C THR A 146 -15.83 -9.67 8.52
N LEU A 147 -16.14 -8.75 7.60
CA LEU A 147 -15.11 -7.99 6.89
C LEU A 147 -14.39 -6.97 7.77
N GLU A 148 -15.04 -6.42 8.79
CA GLU A 148 -14.39 -5.54 9.77
C GLU A 148 -13.38 -6.33 10.62
N VAL A 149 -13.71 -7.56 11.01
CA VAL A 149 -12.78 -8.47 11.72
C VAL A 149 -11.60 -8.84 10.82
N LEU A 150 -11.87 -9.33 9.60
CA LEU A 150 -10.84 -9.67 8.62
C LEU A 150 -9.95 -8.46 8.28
N GLY A 151 -10.56 -7.31 8.04
CA GLY A 151 -9.85 -6.06 7.78
C GLY A 151 -8.94 -5.64 8.93
N SER A 152 -9.38 -5.81 10.17
CA SER A 152 -8.56 -5.49 11.36
C SER A 152 -7.34 -6.41 11.47
N GLU A 153 -7.51 -7.72 11.29
CA GLU A 153 -6.39 -8.67 11.39
C GLU A 153 -5.42 -8.51 10.23
N MET A 154 -5.93 -8.38 8.99
CA MET A 154 -5.14 -8.09 7.81
C MET A 154 -4.35 -6.78 7.98
N ALA A 155 -4.99 -5.71 8.47
CA ALA A 155 -4.33 -4.42 8.64
C ALA A 155 -3.13 -4.49 9.58
N ARG A 156 -3.18 -5.32 10.63
CA ARG A 156 -2.05 -5.51 11.55
C ARG A 156 -0.87 -6.21 10.91
N ILE A 157 -1.08 -7.00 9.86
CA ILE A 157 -0.01 -7.71 9.14
C ILE A 157 0.51 -6.83 8.01
N VAL A 158 -0.39 -6.27 7.21
CA VAL A 158 -0.04 -5.41 6.08
C VAL A 158 0.77 -4.18 6.53
N ASN A 159 0.47 -3.62 7.70
CA ASN A 159 1.20 -2.48 8.24
C ASN A 159 2.42 -2.84 9.11
N ASP A 160 2.70 -4.12 9.34
CA ASP A 160 3.82 -4.56 10.19
C ASP A 160 4.68 -5.62 9.49
N PRO A 161 5.79 -5.19 8.85
CA PRO A 161 6.70 -6.09 8.16
C PRO A 161 7.35 -7.16 9.07
N ALA A 162 7.46 -6.92 10.37
CA ALA A 162 7.99 -7.93 11.29
C ALA A 162 6.95 -9.02 11.52
N ARG A 163 5.70 -8.61 11.80
CA ARG A 163 4.59 -9.55 11.96
C ARG A 163 4.30 -10.35 10.70
N LEU A 164 4.42 -9.75 9.52
CA LEU A 164 4.36 -10.48 8.26
C LEU A 164 5.38 -11.62 8.19
N ARG A 165 6.66 -11.33 8.51
CA ARG A 165 7.73 -12.35 8.48
C ARG A 165 7.44 -13.50 9.44
N GLU A 166 6.96 -13.19 10.63
CA GLU A 166 6.56 -14.21 11.61
C GLU A 166 5.44 -15.09 11.06
N THR A 167 4.38 -14.49 10.48
CA THR A 167 3.26 -15.23 9.89
C THR A 167 3.70 -16.14 8.73
N VAL A 168 4.51 -15.63 7.80
CA VAL A 168 4.99 -16.41 6.65
C VAL A 168 5.89 -17.55 7.10
N THR A 169 6.87 -17.27 7.96
CA THR A 169 7.79 -18.30 8.49
C THR A 169 7.02 -19.40 9.21
N ALA A 170 6.00 -19.05 10.00
CA ALA A 170 5.16 -20.01 10.68
C ALA A 170 4.28 -20.83 9.72
N ALA A 171 3.80 -20.23 8.63
CA ALA A 171 3.04 -20.93 7.60
C ALA A 171 3.93 -21.95 6.85
N GLU A 172 5.12 -21.54 6.41
CA GLU A 172 6.08 -22.42 5.75
C GLU A 172 6.56 -23.56 6.66
N ALA A 173 6.77 -23.28 7.95
CA ALA A 173 7.10 -24.31 8.94
C ALA A 173 6.00 -25.36 9.12
N ASP A 174 4.74 -24.96 8.94
CA ASP A 174 3.57 -25.85 8.93
C ASP A 174 3.39 -26.58 7.58
N GLY A 175 4.27 -26.32 6.60
CA GLY A 175 4.22 -26.92 5.26
C GLY A 175 3.24 -26.25 4.29
N PHE A 176 2.77 -25.05 4.61
CA PHE A 176 1.92 -24.26 3.72
C PHE A 176 2.73 -23.74 2.52
N VAL A 177 2.11 -23.74 1.35
CA VAL A 177 2.70 -23.25 0.09
C VAL A 177 1.88 -22.05 -0.38
N PHE A 178 2.54 -20.92 -0.60
CA PHE A 178 1.94 -19.73 -1.19
C PHE A 178 1.85 -19.90 -2.72
N ASP A 179 0.73 -19.48 -3.31
CA ASP A 179 0.40 -19.60 -4.75
C ASP A 179 0.54 -18.25 -5.46
N ASP A 180 1.58 -17.50 -5.10
CA ASP A 180 1.86 -16.14 -5.50
C ASP A 180 2.67 -16.02 -6.81
#